data_AF-A0A8H6RIH9-F1
#
_entry.id   AF-A0A8H6RIH9-F1
#
_cell.length_a   1.000
_cell.length_b   1.000
_cell.length_c   1.000
_cell.angle_alpha   90.00
_cell.angle_beta   90.00
_cell.angle_gamma   90.00
#
_symmetry.space_group_name_H-M   'P 1'
#
loop_
_entity.id
_entity.type
_entity.pdbx_description
1 polymer ?
#
loop_
_entity_poly.entity_id
_entity_poly.type
_entity_poly.pdbx_seq_one_letter_code
_entity_poly.pdbx_strand_id
1 'polypeptide(L)'
;MEFHFIYFATGIQSDFQTLPYLQNLLKAYPVESYDGLPALTEDLMWREDVPLFMTGRFAALRVGPGAANLEGARLGAERIVWGLQEVLGKCQDGIGGTEGCGDEEEVERPEELSGEYRFAAGIGSRFESLAEE
;
A
#
# COMPACT_ATOMS: atom_id res chain seq x y z
N MET A 1 34.71 -29.34 18.66
CA MET A 1 34.72 -27.93 18.22
C MET A 1 33.75 -27.20 19.12
N GLU A 2 34.22 -26.21 19.86
CA GLU A 2 33.45 -25.51 20.91
C GLU A 2 33.32 -24.04 20.52
N PHE A 3 32.10 -23.52 20.57
CA PHE A 3 31.79 -22.13 20.24
C PHE A 3 31.38 -21.39 21.51
N HIS A 4 31.95 -20.21 21.76
CA HIS A 4 31.64 -19.40 22.94
C HIS A 4 30.31 -18.63 22.77
N PHE A 5 30.05 -18.14 21.55
CA PHE A 5 28.83 -17.41 21.21
C PHE A 5 28.44 -17.71 19.77
N ILE A 6 27.13 -17.77 19.52
CA ILE A 6 26.54 -17.96 18.19
C ILE A 6 25.49 -16.86 17.99
N TYR A 7 25.61 -16.11 16.90
CA TYR A 7 24.66 -15.06 16.53
C TYR A 7 23.90 -15.48 15.28
N PHE A 8 22.57 -15.50 15.38
CA PHE A 8 21.70 -15.83 14.26
C PHE A 8 21.33 -14.56 13.48
N ALA A 9 22.11 -14.26 12.45
CA ALA A 9 21.84 -13.20 11.48
C ALA A 9 21.05 -13.71 10.27
N THR A 10 20.10 -14.64 10.49
CA THR A 10 19.34 -15.34 9.44
C THR A 10 18.16 -14.52 8.87
N GLY A 11 18.09 -13.24 9.21
CA GLY A 11 17.01 -12.35 8.76
C GLY A 11 15.68 -12.62 9.46
N ILE A 12 14.60 -12.23 8.78
CA ILE A 12 13.22 -12.27 9.28
C ILE A 12 12.39 -13.18 8.38
N GLN A 13 11.66 -14.14 8.96
CA GLN A 13 10.71 -14.97 8.23
C GLN A 13 9.51 -14.15 7.79
N SER A 14 9.04 -14.40 6.58
CA SER A 14 8.08 -13.53 5.90
C SER A 14 6.86 -14.33 5.55
N ASP A 15 6.07 -14.64 6.57
CA ASP A 15 4.80 -15.32 6.42
C ASP A 15 3.67 -14.41 6.89
N PHE A 16 2.94 -13.84 5.93
CA PHE A 16 1.84 -12.93 6.24
C PHE A 16 0.70 -13.63 7.02
N GLN A 17 0.57 -14.96 6.89
CA GLN A 17 -0.47 -15.73 7.57
C GLN A 17 -0.24 -15.83 9.07
N THR A 18 1.01 -15.66 9.52
CA THR A 18 1.37 -15.70 10.94
C THR A 18 1.18 -14.35 11.64
N LEU A 19 0.95 -13.26 10.89
CA LEU A 19 0.85 -11.91 11.45
C LEU A 19 -0.44 -11.74 12.26
N PRO A 20 -0.36 -11.45 13.58
CA PRO A 20 -1.55 -11.37 14.44
C PRO A 20 -2.54 -10.28 14.02
N TYR A 21 -2.05 -9.17 13.48
CA TYR A 21 -2.88 -8.04 13.06
C TYR A 21 -3.60 -8.27 11.73
N LEU A 22 -3.16 -9.24 10.92
CA LEU A 22 -3.84 -9.59 9.66
C LEU A 22 -4.94 -10.64 9.83
N GLN A 23 -5.04 -11.32 10.98
CA GLN A 23 -5.92 -12.48 11.14
C GLN A 23 -7.39 -12.22 10.78
N ASN A 24 -7.91 -11.03 11.08
CA ASN A 24 -9.29 -10.68 10.72
C ASN A 24 -9.44 -10.45 9.21
N LEU A 25 -8.46 -9.80 8.59
CA LEU A 25 -8.41 -9.59 7.15
C LEU A 25 -8.34 -10.94 6.42
N LEU A 26 -7.49 -11.87 6.88
CA LEU A 26 -7.34 -13.20 6.29
C LEU A 26 -8.63 -14.02 6.31
N LYS A 27 -9.40 -13.90 7.39
CA LYS A 27 -10.69 -14.59 7.55
C LYS A 27 -11.76 -14.01 6.63
N ALA A 28 -11.81 -12.68 6.49
CA ALA A 28 -12.81 -11.99 5.68
C ALA A 28 -12.48 -12.03 4.18
N TYR A 29 -11.20 -11.89 3.85
CA TYR A 29 -10.68 -11.68 2.51
C TYR A 29 -9.46 -12.57 2.25
N PRO A 30 -9.66 -13.90 2.13
CA PRO A 30 -8.55 -14.81 1.89
C PRO A 30 -7.93 -14.54 0.51
N VAL A 31 -6.60 -14.71 0.44
CA VAL A 31 -5.80 -14.65 -0.80
C VAL A 31 -4.90 -15.87 -0.85
N GLU A 32 -4.52 -16.27 -2.06
CA GLU A 32 -3.54 -17.35 -2.23
C GLU A 32 -2.20 -16.96 -1.62
N SER A 33 -1.51 -17.95 -1.05
CA SER A 33 -0.19 -17.77 -0.46
C SER A 33 0.79 -18.74 -1.09
N TYR A 34 1.98 -18.22 -1.40
CA TYR A 34 3.12 -18.98 -1.89
C TYR A 34 4.30 -18.73 -0.96
N ASP A 35 4.68 -19.75 -0.18
CA ASP A 35 5.77 -19.67 0.80
C ASP A 35 5.67 -18.47 1.77
N GLY A 36 4.45 -18.18 2.26
CA GLY A 36 4.21 -17.07 3.18
C GLY A 36 4.14 -15.70 2.51
N LEU A 37 4.13 -15.63 1.18
CA LEU A 37 3.92 -14.40 0.40
C LEU A 37 2.50 -14.35 -0.18
N PRO A 38 1.80 -13.20 -0.12
CA PRO A 38 0.45 -13.08 -0.67
C PRO A 38 0.47 -12.89 -2.19
N ALA A 39 -0.48 -13.52 -2.87
CA ALA A 39 -0.70 -13.34 -4.30
C ALA A 39 -1.49 -12.04 -4.58
N LEU A 40 -0.78 -10.93 -4.66
CA LEU A 40 -1.36 -9.60 -4.93
C LEU A 40 -1.78 -9.43 -6.40
N THR A 41 -2.61 -8.43 -6.68
CA THR A 41 -2.88 -7.95 -8.04
C THR A 41 -1.64 -7.29 -8.67
N GLU A 42 -1.71 -6.90 -9.94
CA GLU A 42 -0.59 -6.23 -10.63
C GLU A 42 -0.19 -4.90 -9.97
N ASP A 43 -1.17 -4.14 -9.48
CA ASP A 43 -0.98 -2.86 -8.78
C ASP A 43 -0.63 -3.03 -7.29
N LEU A 44 -0.29 -4.26 -6.88
CA LEU A 44 0.07 -4.62 -5.50
C LEU A 44 -1.08 -4.49 -4.50
N MET A 45 -2.32 -4.57 -4.97
CA MET A 45 -3.50 -4.60 -4.13
C MET A 45 -3.76 -6.03 -3.61
N TRP A 46 -4.32 -6.12 -2.42
CA TRP A 46 -4.66 -7.38 -1.75
C TRP A 46 -5.61 -8.22 -2.59
N ARG A 47 -6.68 -7.60 -3.09
CA ARG A 47 -7.69 -8.16 -3.98
C ARG A 47 -8.41 -7.02 -4.69
N GLU A 48 -9.00 -7.26 -5.86
CA GLU A 48 -9.66 -6.22 -6.67
C GLU A 48 -10.75 -5.41 -5.93
N ASP A 49 -11.40 -6.00 -4.94
CA ASP A 49 -12.50 -5.42 -4.15
C ASP A 49 -12.08 -5.02 -2.72
N VAL A 50 -10.81 -5.17 -2.36
CA VAL A 50 -10.28 -4.78 -1.04
C VAL A 50 -9.22 -3.70 -1.25
N PRO A 51 -9.49 -2.43 -0.90
CA PRO A 51 -8.59 -1.30 -1.15
C PRO A 51 -7.41 -1.27 -0.15
N LEU A 52 -6.67 -2.37 -0.06
CA LEU A 52 -5.48 -2.55 0.76
C LEU A 52 -4.31 -2.84 -0.16
N PHE A 53 -3.32 -1.96 -0.18
CA PHE A 53 -2.10 -2.14 -0.96
C PHE A 53 -0.98 -2.68 -0.07
N MET A 54 -0.15 -3.56 -0.61
CA MET A 54 1.03 -4.09 0.06
C MET A 54 2.29 -3.77 -0.74
N THR A 55 3.32 -3.29 -0.05
CA THR A 55 4.65 -3.04 -0.63
C THR A 55 5.72 -3.70 0.23
N GLY A 56 6.98 -3.57 -0.17
CA GLY A 56 8.08 -4.20 0.52
C GLY A 56 8.09 -5.71 0.26
N ARG A 57 8.51 -6.48 1.27
CA ARG A 57 8.71 -7.92 1.10
C ARG A 57 7.46 -8.71 0.70
N PHE A 58 6.27 -8.33 1.18
CA PHE A 58 5.04 -9.02 0.79
C PHE A 58 4.64 -8.78 -0.67
N ALA A 59 5.24 -7.81 -1.35
CA ALA A 59 5.06 -7.61 -2.78
C ALA A 59 6.08 -8.39 -3.64
N ALA A 60 6.92 -9.24 -3.04
CA ALA A 60 8.03 -9.89 -3.75
C ALA A 60 7.60 -10.77 -4.94
N LEU A 61 6.39 -11.35 -4.91
CA LEU A 61 5.88 -12.11 -6.05
C LEU A 61 5.65 -11.23 -7.30
N ARG A 62 5.36 -9.93 -7.12
CA ARG A 62 5.07 -8.97 -8.20
C ARG A 62 6.24 -8.06 -8.53
N VAL A 63 6.95 -7.59 -7.49
CA VAL A 63 8.07 -6.65 -7.59
C VAL A 63 9.38 -7.40 -7.82
N GLY A 64 9.48 -8.64 -7.36
CA GLY A 64 10.68 -9.48 -7.44
C GLY A 64 11.48 -9.52 -6.14
N PRO A 65 12.64 -10.19 -6.13
CA PRO A 65 13.43 -10.43 -4.91
C PRO A 65 13.96 -9.14 -4.25
N GLY A 66 14.08 -8.06 -5.02
CA GLY A 66 14.48 -6.73 -4.52
C GLY A 66 13.38 -5.99 -3.75
N ALA A 67 12.16 -6.54 -3.66
CA ALA A 67 11.02 -5.85 -3.07
C ALA A 67 11.25 -5.38 -1.62
N ALA A 68 12.05 -6.12 -0.84
CA ALA A 68 12.37 -5.76 0.54
C ALA A 68 13.43 -4.65 0.69
N ASN A 69 13.96 -4.12 -0.42
CA ASN A 69 15.03 -3.12 -0.44
C ASN A 69 14.50 -1.73 -0.84
N LEU A 70 15.37 -0.72 -0.80
CA LEU A 70 15.01 0.67 -1.16
C LEU A 70 14.52 0.82 -2.60
N GLU A 71 15.17 0.12 -3.54
CA GLU A 71 14.76 0.10 -4.94
C GLU A 71 13.37 -0.54 -5.12
N GLY A 72 13.12 -1.66 -4.44
CA GLY A 72 11.82 -2.31 -4.42
C GLY A 72 10.73 -1.45 -3.79
N ALA A 73 11.05 -0.68 -2.75
CA ALA A 73 10.13 0.27 -2.15
C ALA A 73 9.74 1.39 -3.14
N ARG A 74 10.70 1.92 -3.89
CA ARG A 74 10.44 2.91 -4.95
C ARG A 74 9.54 2.33 -6.04
N LEU A 75 9.91 1.17 -6.60
CA LEU A 75 9.14 0.51 -7.65
C LEU A 75 7.73 0.16 -7.18
N GLY A 76 7.59 -0.30 -5.94
CA GLY A 76 6.30 -0.58 -5.32
C GLY A 76 5.44 0.68 -5.19
N ALA A 77 6.03 1.82 -4.80
CA ALA A 77 5.33 3.09 -4.73
C ALA A 77 4.85 3.56 -6.12
N GLU A 78 5.70 3.47 -7.14
CA GLU A 78 5.35 3.81 -8.53
C GLU A 78 4.16 3.00 -9.04
N ARG A 79 4.03 1.71 -8.66
CA ARG A 79 2.88 0.87 -9.02
C ARG A 79 1.62 1.21 -8.23
N ILE A 80 1.74 1.42 -6.92
CA ILE A 80 0.59 1.69 -6.05
C ILE A 80 -0.13 2.98 -6.46
N VAL A 81 0.59 4.00 -6.95
CA VAL A 81 -0.02 5.27 -7.39
C VAL A 81 -1.08 5.05 -8.47
N TRP A 82 -0.84 4.14 -9.43
CA TRP A 82 -1.80 3.85 -10.50
C TRP A 82 -3.06 3.18 -9.95
N GLY A 83 -2.91 2.14 -9.13
CA GLY A 83 -4.06 1.49 -8.50
C GLY A 83 -4.82 2.41 -7.53
N LEU A 84 -4.11 3.32 -6.86
CA LEU A 84 -4.71 4.28 -5.94
C LEU A 84 -5.59 5.30 -6.69
N GLN A 85 -5.15 5.78 -7.86
CA GLN A 85 -5.96 6.68 -8.70
C GLN A 85 -7.28 6.02 -9.10
N GLU A 86 -7.27 4.74 -9.48
CA GLU A 86 -8.50 4.02 -9.81
C GLU A 86 -9.44 3.86 -8.61
N VAL A 87 -8.91 3.53 -7.43
CA VAL A 87 -9.71 3.37 -6.21
C VAL A 87 -10.31 4.70 -5.77
N LEU A 88 -9.54 5.80 -5.85
CA LEU A 88 -10.02 7.14 -5.51
C LEU A 88 -10.99 7.70 -6.56
N GLY A 89 -10.75 7.43 -7.85
CA GLY A 89 -11.66 7.80 -8.94
C GLY A 89 -13.01 7.08 -8.82
N LYS A 90 -13.01 5.79 -8.47
CA LYS A 90 -14.24 5.05 -8.16
C LYS A 90 -15.01 5.62 -6.96
N CYS A 91 -14.33 6.21 -5.98
CA CYS A 91 -14.99 6.94 -4.89
C CYS A 91 -15.63 8.26 -5.37
N GLN A 92 -15.08 8.90 -6.40
CA GLN A 92 -15.64 10.12 -6.99
C GLN A 92 -16.83 9.81 -7.91
N ASP A 93 -16.84 8.66 -8.59
CA ASP A 93 -17.95 8.26 -9.47
C ASP A 93 -19.26 7.90 -8.73
N GLY A 94 -19.24 7.83 -7.39
CA GLY A 94 -20.45 7.83 -6.56
C GLY A 94 -21.13 9.22 -6.44
N ILE A 95 -20.42 10.27 -6.87
CA ILE A 95 -20.89 11.65 -7.02
C ILE A 95 -20.25 12.23 -8.31
N GLY A 96 -20.65 11.68 -9.45
CA GLY A 96 -20.61 12.30 -10.79
C GLY A 96 -19.32 12.98 -11.29
N GLY A 97 -18.70 12.37 -12.31
CA GLY A 97 -18.19 13.10 -13.49
C GLY A 97 -16.72 12.89 -13.86
N THR A 98 -16.51 12.01 -14.86
CA THR A 98 -15.56 12.07 -16.00
C THR A 98 -14.40 13.07 -16.02
N GLU A 99 -13.18 12.53 -16.20
CA GLU A 99 -12.06 12.88 -17.14
C GLU A 99 -10.70 12.57 -16.46
N GLY A 100 -9.83 11.66 -16.93
CA GLY A 100 -9.10 11.68 -18.20
C GLY A 100 -7.67 12.22 -17.96
N CYS A 101 -6.71 11.38 -17.54
CA CYS A 101 -5.33 11.82 -17.31
C CYS A 101 -4.56 11.97 -18.64
N GLY A 102 -4.33 13.21 -19.04
CA GLY A 102 -3.34 13.63 -20.02
C GLY A 102 -2.93 15.07 -19.72
N ASP A 103 -1.64 15.22 -19.39
CA ASP A 103 -0.89 16.46 -19.24
C ASP A 103 -1.13 17.32 -17.98
N GLU A 104 -0.06 18.00 -17.60
CA GLU A 104 0.13 18.82 -16.40
C GLU A 104 -0.89 19.97 -16.33
N GLU A 105 -2.10 19.72 -15.85
CA GLU A 105 -3.08 20.75 -15.52
C GLU A 105 -3.31 20.83 -14.02
N GLU A 106 -3.33 22.07 -13.52
CA GLU A 106 -3.60 22.44 -12.13
C GLU A 106 -4.83 21.70 -11.61
N VAL A 107 -4.62 20.75 -10.70
CA VAL A 107 -5.71 20.01 -10.04
C VAL A 107 -6.56 21.02 -9.27
N GLU A 108 -7.73 21.36 -9.82
CA GLU A 108 -8.76 22.11 -9.11
C GLU A 108 -9.08 21.39 -7.80
N ARG A 109 -8.85 22.09 -6.69
CA ARG A 109 -9.01 21.54 -5.34
C ARG A 109 -10.47 21.13 -5.13
N PRO A 110 -10.78 19.85 -4.88
CA PRO A 110 -12.12 19.47 -4.45
C PRO A 110 -12.38 20.10 -3.09
N GLU A 111 -13.30 21.06 -3.06
CA GLU A 111 -13.77 21.67 -1.82
C GLU A 111 -14.53 20.63 -0.99
N GLU A 112 -14.19 20.55 0.30
CA GLU A 112 -14.90 19.81 1.36
C GLU A 112 -14.66 18.30 1.52
N LEU A 113 -13.40 17.85 1.49
CA LEU A 113 -13.01 16.62 2.21
C LEU A 113 -12.60 16.98 3.65
N SER A 114 -13.23 16.36 4.65
CA SER A 114 -12.97 16.63 6.08
C SER A 114 -11.47 16.59 6.39
N GLY A 115 -10.99 17.57 7.17
CA GLY A 115 -9.57 17.72 7.49
C GLY A 115 -8.96 16.47 8.14
N GLU A 116 -9.75 15.72 8.91
CA GLU A 116 -9.33 14.44 9.52
C GLU A 116 -8.96 13.38 8.48
N TYR A 117 -9.75 13.23 7.41
CA TYR A 117 -9.47 12.25 6.36
C TYR A 117 -8.20 12.61 5.59
N ARG A 118 -8.01 13.90 5.28
CA ARG A 118 -6.80 14.39 4.60
C ARG A 118 -5.55 14.17 5.45
N PHE A 119 -5.65 14.42 6.75
CA PHE A 119 -4.57 14.16 7.70
C PHE A 119 -4.21 12.67 7.77
N ALA A 120 -5.20 11.79 7.93
CA ALA A 120 -4.99 10.34 8.02
C ALA A 120 -4.44 9.74 6.72
N ALA A 121 -4.92 10.23 5.57
CA ALA A 121 -4.48 9.80 4.24
C ALA A 121 -3.18 10.45 3.77
N GLY A 122 -2.66 11.45 4.49
CA GLY A 122 -1.44 12.19 4.11
C GLY A 122 -1.60 13.02 2.84
N ILE A 123 -2.83 13.48 2.55
CA ILE A 123 -3.15 14.29 1.38
C ILE A 123 -2.95 15.77 1.73
N GLY A 124 -1.99 16.42 1.06
CA GLY A 124 -1.60 17.81 1.33
C GLY A 124 -0.52 17.95 2.41
N SER A 125 -0.20 19.19 2.81
CA SER A 125 0.78 19.44 3.86
C SER A 125 0.18 19.13 5.23
N ARG A 126 0.80 18.22 5.99
CA ARG A 126 0.34 17.90 7.37
C ARG A 126 0.45 19.08 8.35
N PHE A 127 1.16 20.14 7.96
CA PHE A 127 1.26 21.37 8.75
C PHE A 127 0.08 22.31 8.53
N GLU A 128 -0.76 22.10 7.51
CA GLU A 128 -1.98 22.91 7.29
C GLU A 128 -2.95 22.81 8.47
N SER A 129 -3.02 21.64 9.13
CA SER A 129 -3.83 21.43 10.34
C SER A 129 -3.31 22.17 11.58
N LEU A 130 -2.14 22.82 11.50
CA LEU A 130 -1.53 23.58 12.59
C LEU A 130 -1.69 25.10 12.44
N ALA A 131 -2.35 25.57 11.38
CA ALA A 131 -2.50 27.00 11.08
C ALA A 131 -3.68 27.67 11.79
N GLU A 132 -4.32 27.02 12.76
CA GLU A 132 -5.37 27.62 13.60
C GLU A 132 -4.80 28.08 14.95
N GLU A 133 -4.48 29.38 15.04
CA GLU A 133 -4.66 30.23 16.23
C GLU A 133 -5.07 31.66 15.80
#